data_AF-A0A972XKM0-F1
#
_entry.id   AF-A0A972XKM0-F1
#
_cell.length_a   1.000
_cell.length_b   1.000
_cell.length_c   1.000
_cell.angle_alpha   90.00
_cell.angle_beta   90.00
_cell.angle_gamma   90.00
#
_symmetry.space_group_name_H-M   'P 1'
#
loop_
_entity.id
_entity.type
_entity.pdbx_description
1 polymer ?
#
loop_
_entity_poly.entity_id
_entity_poly.type
_entity_poly.pdbx_seq_one_letter_code
_entity_poly.pdbx_strand_id
1 'polypeptide(L)'
;LLAMGISRSQLFKTIMWVGFLICFSGAILGMIFGFIFAWAQQTFGIIGLGIPNALIDAYPIKMELMDFVWTSLVVLTITTLASIIPARKAVEMTFKQ
;
A
#
# COMPACT_ATOMS: atom_id res chain seq x y z
N LEU A 1 -7.95 7.30 -26.55
CA LEU A 1 -7.23 8.50 -26.05
C LEU A 1 -6.47 9.20 -27.18
N LEU A 2 -5.72 8.49 -28.03
CA LEU A 2 -5.07 9.07 -29.21
C LEU A 2 -6.10 9.57 -30.26
N ALA A 3 -7.19 8.82 -30.47
CA ALA A 3 -8.35 9.25 -31.27
C ALA A 3 -9.11 10.47 -30.67
N MET A 4 -8.85 10.82 -29.40
CA MET A 4 -9.39 12.02 -28.74
C MET A 4 -8.39 13.21 -28.77
N GLY A 5 -7.24 13.09 -29.46
CA GLY A 5 -6.29 14.19 -29.63
C GLY A 5 -5.35 14.46 -28.44
N ILE A 6 -5.19 13.52 -27.51
CA ILE A 6 -4.36 13.70 -26.31
C ILE A 6 -2.87 13.72 -26.65
N SER A 7 -2.16 14.74 -26.18
CA SER A 7 -0.71 14.90 -26.34
C SER A 7 0.11 13.97 -25.42
N ARG A 8 1.39 13.71 -25.78
CA ARG A 8 2.37 12.92 -24.98
C ARG A 8 2.35 13.30 -23.49
N SER A 9 2.36 14.60 -23.22
CA SER A 9 2.44 15.15 -21.86
C SER A 9 1.15 14.97 -21.07
N GLN A 10 -0.02 15.03 -21.72
CA GLN A 10 -1.31 14.77 -21.07
C GLN A 10 -1.48 13.29 -20.71
N LEU A 11 -1.08 12.37 -21.59
CA LEU A 11 -1.12 10.92 -21.28
C LEU A 11 -0.28 10.60 -20.04
N PHE A 12 0.95 11.12 -19.99
CA PHE A 12 1.84 10.92 -18.85
C PHE A 12 1.26 11.51 -17.55
N LYS A 13 0.69 12.73 -17.60
CA LYS A 13 0.03 13.34 -16.44
C LYS A 13 -1.13 12.48 -15.93
N THR A 14 -2.02 12.02 -16.81
CA THR A 14 -3.19 11.23 -16.40
C THR A 14 -2.77 9.93 -15.73
N ILE A 15 -1.78 9.22 -16.28
CA ILE A 15 -1.29 7.97 -15.68
C ILE A 15 -0.61 8.24 -14.34
N MET A 16 0.17 9.33 -14.22
CA MET A 16 0.76 9.74 -12.94
C MET A 16 -0.32 10.03 -11.87
N TRP A 17 -1.38 10.75 -12.25
CA TRP A 17 -2.51 11.05 -11.35
C TRP A 17 -3.23 9.80 -10.88
N VAL A 18 -3.47 8.84 -11.78
CA VAL A 18 -4.06 7.54 -11.42
C VAL A 18 -3.12 6.78 -10.48
N GLY A 19 -1.82 6.77 -10.75
CA GLY A 19 -0.81 6.18 -9.87
C GLY A 19 -0.84 6.77 -8.46
N PHE A 20 -0.96 8.09 -8.36
CA PHE A 20 -1.09 8.80 -7.08
C PHE A 20 -2.38 8.43 -6.34
N LEU A 21 -3.52 8.40 -7.03
CA LEU A 21 -4.81 8.00 -6.45
C LEU A 21 -4.80 6.55 -5.93
N ILE A 22 -4.14 5.64 -6.66
CA ILE A 22 -3.97 4.25 -6.22
C ILE A 22 -3.07 4.18 -4.98
N CYS A 23 -1.97 4.94 -4.97
CA CYS A 23 -1.05 5.00 -3.83
C CYS A 23 -1.76 5.53 -2.57
N PHE A 24 -2.55 6.59 -2.73
CA PHE A 24 -3.31 7.20 -1.63
C PHE A 24 -4.41 6.26 -1.09
N SER A 25 -5.19 5.65 -1.98
CA SER A 25 -6.23 4.69 -1.57
C SER A 25 -5.63 3.43 -0.95
N GLY A 26 -4.51 2.93 -1.47
CA GLY A 26 -3.76 1.81 -0.91
C GLY A 26 -3.19 2.11 0.48
N ALA A 27 -2.65 3.31 0.71
CA ALA A 27 -2.15 3.72 2.02
C ALA A 27 -3.28 3.77 3.07
N ILE A 28 -4.44 4.34 2.72
CA ILE A 28 -5.61 4.39 3.60
C ILE A 28 -6.10 2.98 3.94
N LEU A 29 -6.32 2.14 2.92
CA LEU A 29 -6.80 0.78 3.12
C LEU A 29 -5.79 -0.05 3.93
N GLY A 30 -4.49 0.05 3.61
CA GLY A 30 -3.43 -0.65 4.33
C GLY A 30 -3.36 -0.27 5.81
N MET A 31 -3.52 1.03 6.12
CA MET A 31 -3.59 1.50 7.51
C MET A 31 -4.82 0.95 8.25
N ILE A 32 -6.00 1.00 7.61
CA ILE A 32 -7.24 0.47 8.22
C ILE A 32 -7.10 -1.04 8.48
N PHE A 33 -6.63 -1.80 7.49
CA PHE A 33 -6.41 -3.24 7.65
C PHE A 33 -5.37 -3.54 8.72
N GLY A 34 -4.22 -2.85 8.72
CA GLY A 34 -3.17 -3.04 9.73
C GLY A 34 -3.68 -2.80 11.15
N PHE A 35 -4.49 -1.76 11.36
CA PHE A 35 -5.13 -1.49 12.64
C PHE A 35 -6.13 -2.58 13.04
N ILE A 36 -7.01 -3.00 12.11
CA ILE A 36 -7.99 -4.07 12.37
C ILE A 36 -7.27 -5.38 12.71
N PHE A 37 -6.21 -5.73 12.01
CA PHE A 37 -5.42 -6.93 12.30
C PHE A 37 -4.74 -6.84 13.66
N ALA A 38 -4.11 -5.71 14.01
CA ALA A 38 -3.49 -5.52 15.32
C ALA A 38 -4.52 -5.63 16.45
N TRP A 39 -5.70 -5.00 16.28
CA TRP A 39 -6.78 -5.05 17.25
C TRP A 39 -7.41 -6.45 17.37
N ALA A 40 -7.62 -7.13 16.25
CA ALA A 40 -8.14 -8.50 16.23
C ALA A 40 -7.17 -9.47 16.92
N GLN A 41 -5.85 -9.30 16.71
CA GLN A 41 -4.86 -10.15 17.34
C GLN A 41 -4.70 -9.85 18.85
N GLN A 42 -4.93 -8.61 19.29
CA GLN A 42 -5.05 -8.28 20.73
C GLN A 42 -6.31 -8.89 21.38
N THR A 43 -7.45 -8.88 20.68
CA THR A 43 -8.74 -9.34 21.22
C THR A 43 -8.87 -10.87 21.22
N PHE A 44 -8.50 -11.51 20.11
CA PHE A 44 -8.72 -12.95 19.93
C PHE A 44 -7.51 -13.80 20.30
N GLY A 45 -6.32 -13.22 20.47
CA GLY A 45 -5.12 -13.99 20.81
C GLY A 45 -4.87 -15.14 19.84
N ILE A 46 -5.20 -14.96 18.55
CA ILE A 46 -5.26 -16.01 17.51
C ILE A 46 -3.93 -16.78 17.41
N ILE A 47 -2.82 -16.11 17.73
CA ILE A 47 -1.48 -16.68 17.84
C ILE A 47 -1.12 -16.76 19.34
N GLY A 48 -1.56 -17.83 19.98
CA GLY A 48 -1.21 -18.15 21.35
C GLY A 48 0.20 -18.72 21.46
N LEU A 49 0.89 -18.41 22.56
CA LEU A 49 2.09 -19.14 22.95
C LEU A 49 1.61 -20.51 23.39
N GLY A 50 1.85 -21.58 22.62
CA GLY A 50 1.37 -22.95 22.89
C GLY A 50 1.99 -23.62 24.15
N ILE A 51 2.12 -22.88 25.24
CA ILE A 51 2.75 -23.27 26.50
C ILE A 51 1.64 -23.42 27.55
N PRO A 52 1.36 -24.63 28.06
CA PRO A 52 0.44 -24.80 29.16
C PRO A 52 1.00 -24.11 30.42
N ASN A 53 0.19 -23.29 31.10
CA ASN A 53 0.51 -22.50 32.32
C ASN A 53 1.29 -21.18 32.17
N ALA A 54 1.27 -20.50 31.01
CA ALA A 54 1.76 -19.12 30.96
C ALA A 54 0.67 -18.13 31.42
N LEU A 55 0.99 -17.23 32.36
CA LEU A 55 0.16 -16.06 32.75
C LEU A 55 -0.10 -15.07 31.58
N ILE A 56 0.36 -15.37 30.36
CA ILE A 56 0.29 -14.56 29.15
C ILE A 56 -0.09 -15.48 27.98
N ASP A 57 -1.39 -15.56 27.66
CA ASP A 57 -1.97 -16.48 26.66
C ASP A 57 -1.78 -16.02 25.20
N ALA A 58 -1.39 -14.76 24.96
CA ALA A 58 -1.30 -14.18 23.61
C ALA A 58 0.02 -13.42 23.40
N TYR A 59 0.53 -13.42 22.17
CA TYR A 59 1.72 -12.64 21.79
C TYR A 59 1.43 -11.14 21.96
N PRO A 60 2.06 -10.43 22.94
CA PRO A 60 1.67 -9.08 23.28
C PRO A 60 2.07 -8.12 22.15
N ILE A 61 1.09 -7.71 21.33
CA ILE A 61 1.29 -6.66 20.33
C ILE A 61 1.33 -5.32 21.04
N LYS A 62 2.52 -4.71 21.05
CA LYS A 62 2.68 -3.31 21.40
C LYS A 62 2.41 -2.49 20.15
N MET A 63 1.33 -1.71 20.17
CA MET A 63 1.05 -0.77 19.09
C MET A 63 1.98 0.43 19.23
N GLU A 64 3.14 0.39 18.59
CA GLU A 64 3.99 1.56 18.47
C GLU A 64 3.63 2.37 17.22
N LEU A 65 3.39 3.67 17.41
CA LEU A 65 3.09 4.59 16.31
C LEU A 65 4.23 4.63 15.27
N MET A 66 5.47 4.39 15.70
CA MET A 66 6.63 4.37 14.79
C MET A 66 6.56 3.22 13.78
N ASP A 67 6.05 2.05 14.15
CA ASP A 67 5.88 0.94 13.20
C ASP A 67 4.87 1.29 12.10
N PHE A 68 3.83 2.05 12.46
CA PHE A 68 2.85 2.55 11.52
C PHE A 68 3.45 3.55 10.53
N VAL A 69 4.31 4.46 11.02
CA VAL A 69 5.03 5.43 10.19
C VAL A 69 5.98 4.72 9.22
N TRP A 70 6.77 3.76 9.70
CA TRP A 70 7.69 2.99 8.86
C TRP A 70 6.94 2.17 7.80
N THR A 71 5.87 1.49 8.18
CA THR A 71 5.07 0.68 7.26
C THR A 71 4.42 1.56 6.20
N SER A 72 3.85 2.71 6.58
CA SER A 72 3.31 3.72 5.68
C SER A 72 4.36 4.18 4.66
N LEU A 73 5.57 4.51 5.13
CA LEU A 73 6.64 5.00 4.28
C LEU A 73 7.11 3.94 3.29
N VAL A 74 7.26 2.68 3.72
CA VAL A 74 7.62 1.55 2.86
C VAL A 74 6.56 1.33 1.78
N VAL A 75 5.28 1.30 2.15
CA VAL A 75 4.17 1.11 1.20
C VAL A 75 4.14 2.25 0.17
N LEU A 76 4.19 3.50 0.62
CA LEU A 76 4.24 4.67 -0.29
C LEU A 76 5.41 4.56 -1.26
N THR A 77 6.59 4.18 -0.77
CA THR A 77 7.80 4.08 -1.60
C THR A 77 7.66 2.98 -2.66
N ILE A 78 7.26 1.77 -2.25
CA ILE A 78 7.11 0.63 -3.16
C ILE A 78 5.99 0.89 -4.18
N THR A 79 4.84 1.40 -3.76
CA THR A 79 3.71 1.67 -4.67
C THR A 79 4.04 2.79 -5.66
N THR A 80 4.76 3.83 -5.23
CA THR A 80 5.22 4.90 -6.13
C THR A 80 6.21 4.36 -7.17
N LEU A 81 7.19 3.57 -6.74
CA LEU A 81 8.15 2.92 -7.65
C LEU A 81 7.46 1.97 -8.63
N ALA A 82 6.50 1.17 -8.15
CA ALA A 82 5.72 0.25 -8.96
C ALA A 82 4.86 0.99 -10.00
N SER A 83 4.40 2.22 -9.73
CA SER A 83 3.61 3.03 -10.66
C SER A 83 4.44 3.67 -11.78
N ILE A 84 5.72 3.95 -11.54
CA ILE A 84 6.60 4.58 -12.54
C ILE A 84 6.87 3.65 -13.74
N ILE A 85 7.01 2.34 -13.50
CA ILE A 85 7.29 1.34 -14.54
C ILE A 85 6.16 1.26 -15.60
N PRO A 86 4.88 1.05 -15.24
CA PRO A 86 3.79 1.01 -16.21
C PRO A 86 3.54 2.39 -16.83
N ALA A 87 3.76 3.50 -16.10
CA ALA A 87 3.64 4.84 -16.66
C ALA A 87 4.61 5.08 -17.82
N ARG A 88 5.88 4.69 -17.65
CA ARG A 88 6.89 4.77 -18.72
C ARG A 88 6.56 3.82 -19.87
N LYS A 89 6.19 2.58 -19.55
CA LYS A 89 5.87 1.55 -20.56
C LYS A 89 4.64 1.93 -21.39
N ALA A 90 3.61 2.52 -20.78
CA ALA A 90 2.40 2.96 -21.47
C ALA A 90 2.69 4.09 -22.47
N VAL A 91 3.54 5.05 -22.13
CA VAL A 91 3.96 6.13 -23.05
C VAL A 91 4.78 5.56 -24.21
N GLU A 92 5.71 4.64 -23.94
CA GLU A 92 6.54 4.02 -24.98
C GLU A 92 5.72 3.16 -25.95
N MET A 93 4.82 2.31 -25.45
CA MET A 93 3.95 1.48 -26.29
C MET A 93 3.01 2.32 -27.18
N THR A 94 2.58 3.48 -26.69
CA THR A 94 1.65 4.36 -27.42
C THR A 94 2.32 5.17 -28.54
N PHE A 95 3.64 5.39 -28.48
CA PHE A 95 4.37 6.21 -29.45
C PHE A 95 5.36 5.45 -30.33
N LYS A 96 5.45 4.14 -30.14
CA LYS A 96 6.21 3.22 -30.99
C LYS A 96 5.31 2.51 -32.02
N GLN A 97 4.00 2.78 -32.01
CA GLN A 97 3.05 2.47 -33.08
C GLN A 97 2.81 3.71 -33.94
#